data_AF-A0AAE0FTX9-F1
#
_entry.id   AF-A0AAE0FTX9-F1
#
_cell.length_a   1.000
_cell.length_b   1.000
_cell.length_c   1.000
_cell.angle_alpha   90.00
_cell.angle_beta   90.00
_cell.angle_gamma   90.00
#
_symmetry.space_group_name_H-M   'P 1'
#
loop_
_entity.id
_entity.type
_entity.pdbx_description
1 polymer ?
#
loop_
_entity_poly.entity_id
_entity_poly.type
_entity_poly.pdbx_seq_one_letter_code
_entity_poly.pdbx_strand_id
1 'polypeptide(L)'
;MEALSAVLSDPSIAKISTDNFSEDELLALTLLAEQTVRMGIDYATLKLGWDHPESRTEYRDALSRSATCPASRKRQSESKRCLLEMIKLIADGKAQARTAIPLAFMNEIGVGSPSYEPLFQGVLRALENELVLPLRALNEGQESMTRTFNGQPVPADPIARAVSDITKNVVQGTYKEWRYNNPVGQQQLKGLSDQQIALWAESSSLQQGAVRTHEDQNDELGLFWATKIGGPSHGFDIEGQCLLPLLCNARHKVILVTTPEWPHHPAGRCHFRLLWTASSNKPLLWLETINSDFRASVDTRPWQQAVLTHAVTKAVNMNVMLWVDNYMASVLGSIVAGRGEVRRVQDRLILRPSNGVVEASDYLGHKHDWPQMTEEKTPSMQRTAFMPSGVDCGDL
;
A
#
# COMPACT_ATOMS: atom_id res chain seq x y z
N MET A 1 26.62 9.88 11.02
CA MET A 1 27.52 9.93 9.85
C MET A 1 28.18 8.60 9.52
N GLU A 2 28.58 7.79 10.50
CA GLU A 2 29.19 6.46 10.23
C GLU A 2 28.28 5.53 9.41
N ALA A 3 27.00 5.42 9.77
CA ALA A 3 26.03 4.64 9.00
C ALA A 3 25.92 5.11 7.54
N LEU A 4 25.78 6.42 7.33
CA LEU A 4 25.75 7.03 5.99
C LEU A 4 27.04 6.78 5.20
N SER A 5 28.20 6.89 5.85
CA SER A 5 29.51 6.59 5.25
C SER A 5 29.63 5.14 4.80
N ALA A 6 29.09 4.20 5.60
CA ALA A 6 29.06 2.78 5.26
C ALA A 6 28.18 2.51 4.03
N VAL A 7 26.95 3.02 4.02
CA VAL A 7 26.01 2.87 2.90
C VAL A 7 26.60 3.46 1.61
N LEU A 8 27.18 4.66 1.69
CA LEU A 8 27.80 5.29 0.54
C LEU A 8 29.17 4.70 0.20
N SER A 9 29.75 3.84 1.04
CA SER A 9 31.13 3.34 0.88
C SER A 9 32.12 4.48 0.59
N ASP A 10 32.03 5.55 1.37
CA ASP A 10 32.89 6.73 1.27
C ASP A 10 33.33 7.21 2.67
N PRO A 11 34.57 6.89 3.08
CA PRO A 11 35.09 7.28 4.39
C PRO A 11 35.24 8.79 4.60
N SER A 12 35.23 9.60 3.54
CA SER A 12 35.31 11.06 3.67
C SER A 12 34.06 11.64 4.35
N ILE A 13 32.92 10.97 4.22
CA ILE A 13 31.66 11.35 4.86
C ILE A 13 31.75 11.26 6.39
N ALA A 14 32.45 10.28 6.93
CA ALA A 14 32.65 10.17 8.38
C ALA A 14 33.41 11.36 8.99
N LYS A 15 34.12 12.15 8.17
CA LYS A 15 34.90 13.32 8.60
C LYS A 15 34.14 14.65 8.47
N ILE A 16 32.94 14.63 7.89
CA ILE A 16 32.11 15.83 7.74
C ILE A 16 31.53 16.20 9.12
N SER A 17 31.60 17.48 9.48
CA SER A 17 30.96 17.97 10.69
C SER A 17 29.44 17.76 10.62
N THR A 18 28.87 17.27 11.72
CA THR A 18 27.43 17.08 11.89
C THR A 18 26.71 18.34 12.36
N ASP A 19 27.43 19.43 12.65
CA ASP A 19 26.85 20.64 13.26
C ASP A 19 25.74 21.28 12.40
N ASN A 20 25.76 21.01 11.09
CA ASN A 20 24.78 21.49 10.12
C ASN A 20 23.64 20.50 9.83
N PHE A 21 23.51 19.42 10.60
CA PHE A 21 22.47 18.42 10.43
C PHE A 21 21.74 18.14 11.74
N SER A 22 20.41 18.08 11.69
CA SER A 22 19.62 17.48 12.77
C SER A 22 19.65 15.95 12.69
N GLU A 23 19.23 15.27 13.77
CA GLU A 23 19.11 13.80 13.78
C GLU A 23 18.19 13.29 12.66
N ASP A 24 17.02 13.91 12.50
CA ASP A 24 16.07 13.59 11.41
C ASP A 24 16.69 13.74 10.02
N GLU A 25 17.54 14.74 9.80
CA GLU A 25 18.18 15.01 8.51
C GLU A 25 19.24 13.94 8.19
N LEU A 26 20.01 13.52 9.21
CA LEU A 26 20.95 12.42 9.08
C LEU A 26 20.23 11.09 8.83
N LEU A 27 19.10 10.85 9.50
CA LEU A 27 18.27 9.68 9.28
C LEU A 27 17.72 9.67 7.85
N ALA A 28 17.12 10.78 7.39
CA ALA A 28 16.60 10.91 6.04
C ALA A 28 17.67 10.66 4.97
N LEU A 29 18.87 11.24 5.13
CA LEU A 29 19.99 11.01 4.22
C LEU A 29 20.42 9.54 4.18
N THR A 30 20.47 8.89 5.35
CA THR A 30 20.85 7.47 5.45
C THR A 30 19.82 6.58 4.76
N LEU A 31 18.53 6.81 5.01
CA LEU A 31 17.45 6.06 4.39
C LEU A 31 17.38 6.30 2.87
N LEU A 32 17.58 7.54 2.42
CA LEU A 32 17.61 7.88 1.01
C LEU A 32 18.78 7.19 0.31
N ALA A 33 19.98 7.22 0.91
CA ALA A 33 21.15 6.54 0.38
C ALA A 33 20.92 5.01 0.30
N GLU A 34 20.35 4.40 1.34
CA GLU A 34 20.08 2.96 1.37
C GLU A 34 19.15 2.56 0.21
N GLN A 35 18.05 3.28 0.02
CA GLN A 35 17.07 2.92 -0.99
C GLN A 35 17.51 3.25 -2.43
N THR A 36 18.35 4.25 -2.62
CA THR A 36 18.75 4.71 -3.96
C THR A 36 20.07 4.13 -4.44
N VAL A 37 21.05 3.95 -3.54
CA VAL A 37 22.39 3.47 -3.88
C VAL A 37 22.49 1.97 -3.73
N ARG A 38 21.98 1.40 -2.62
CA ARG A 38 22.04 -0.05 -2.40
C ARG A 38 20.92 -0.75 -3.17
N MET A 39 19.68 -0.30 -3.00
CA MET A 39 18.49 -0.99 -3.54
C MET A 39 18.05 -0.47 -4.92
N GLY A 40 18.64 0.62 -5.42
CA GLY A 40 18.12 1.39 -6.54
C GLY A 40 17.90 0.60 -7.83
N ILE A 41 16.64 0.45 -8.26
CA ILE A 41 16.27 -0.15 -9.55
C ILE A 41 15.94 0.96 -10.55
N ASP A 42 16.34 0.77 -11.81
CA ASP A 42 16.05 1.70 -12.91
C ASP A 42 14.81 1.27 -13.71
N TYR A 43 13.62 1.59 -13.18
CA TYR A 43 12.34 1.20 -13.79
C TYR A 43 12.09 1.88 -15.14
N ALA A 44 12.61 3.09 -15.36
CA ALA A 44 12.54 3.77 -16.65
C ALA A 44 13.15 2.94 -17.79
N THR A 45 14.28 2.29 -17.53
CA THR A 45 14.97 1.42 -18.51
C THR A 45 14.39 0.00 -18.52
N LEU A 46 14.16 -0.59 -17.35
CA LEU A 46 13.76 -1.99 -17.23
C LEU A 46 12.27 -2.23 -17.50
N LYS A 47 11.45 -1.18 -17.38
CA LYS A 47 9.99 -1.22 -17.38
C LYS A 47 9.42 -2.06 -16.23
N LEU A 48 8.09 -2.04 -16.09
CA LEU A 48 7.39 -2.93 -15.17
C LEU A 48 7.36 -4.36 -15.74
N GLY A 49 7.25 -5.36 -14.87
CA GLY A 49 7.13 -6.78 -15.25
C GLY A 49 8.45 -7.46 -15.63
N TRP A 50 9.58 -6.78 -15.45
CA TRP A 50 10.91 -7.41 -15.53
C TRP A 50 11.15 -8.34 -14.31
N ASP A 51 12.29 -9.01 -14.25
CA ASP A 51 12.76 -9.87 -13.13
C ASP A 51 13.05 -9.06 -11.84
N HIS A 52 11.99 -8.46 -11.31
CA HIS A 52 11.95 -7.61 -10.13
C HIS A 52 11.79 -8.43 -8.84
N PRO A 53 12.24 -7.93 -7.68
CA PRO A 53 12.12 -8.65 -6.42
C PRO A 53 10.65 -8.97 -6.08
N GLU A 54 10.40 -10.17 -5.54
CA GLU A 54 9.03 -10.63 -5.25
C GLU A 54 8.56 -10.20 -3.85
N SER A 55 9.50 -9.93 -2.94
CA SER A 55 9.23 -9.58 -1.54
C SER A 55 9.98 -8.33 -1.10
N ARG A 56 9.47 -7.65 -0.08
CA ARG A 56 10.15 -6.49 0.55
C ARG A 56 11.56 -6.85 1.06
N THR A 57 11.74 -8.09 1.54
CA THR A 57 13.06 -8.59 1.96
C THR A 57 14.06 -8.64 0.81
N GLU A 58 13.66 -9.12 -0.37
CA GLU A 58 14.57 -9.21 -1.51
C GLU A 58 15.00 -7.84 -2.03
N TYR A 59 14.14 -6.82 -1.93
CA TYR A 59 14.56 -5.45 -2.20
C TYR A 59 15.69 -5.02 -1.27
N ARG A 60 15.58 -5.31 0.03
CA ARG A 60 16.62 -5.01 1.03
C ARG A 60 17.89 -5.82 0.80
N ASP A 61 17.77 -7.06 0.35
CA ASP A 61 18.90 -7.90 0.00
C ASP A 61 19.68 -7.28 -1.18
N ALA A 62 18.97 -6.62 -2.12
CA ALA A 62 19.55 -5.93 -3.28
C ALA A 62 20.41 -6.83 -4.19
N LEU A 63 20.07 -8.13 -4.21
CA LEU A 63 20.77 -9.16 -4.99
C LEU A 63 20.00 -9.58 -6.25
N SER A 64 18.78 -9.07 -6.46
CA SER A 64 17.97 -9.40 -7.63
C SER A 64 18.66 -9.01 -8.93
N ARG A 65 18.28 -9.63 -10.04
CA ARG A 65 18.84 -9.27 -11.34
C ARG A 65 18.57 -7.80 -11.71
N SER A 66 17.47 -7.25 -11.21
CA SER A 66 17.00 -5.88 -11.52
C SER A 66 17.85 -4.86 -10.80
N ALA A 67 18.22 -5.14 -9.54
CA ALA A 67 19.12 -4.31 -8.76
C ALA A 67 20.58 -4.40 -9.25
N THR A 68 20.98 -5.56 -9.80
CA THR A 68 22.37 -5.82 -10.18
C THR A 68 22.71 -5.59 -11.65
N CYS A 69 21.71 -5.38 -12.52
CA CYS A 69 21.92 -5.15 -13.95
C CYS A 69 22.70 -3.84 -14.24
N PRO A 70 23.37 -3.72 -15.41
CA PRO A 70 24.17 -2.55 -15.73
C PRO A 70 23.43 -1.21 -15.67
N ALA A 71 22.15 -1.17 -16.08
CA ALA A 71 21.34 0.05 -16.06
C ALA A 71 21.12 0.55 -14.63
N SER A 72 20.65 -0.33 -13.73
CA SER A 72 20.47 -0.01 -12.31
C SER A 72 21.80 0.34 -11.62
N ARG A 73 22.90 -0.37 -11.92
CA ARG A 73 24.23 -0.03 -11.36
C ARG A 73 24.71 1.35 -11.79
N LYS A 74 24.47 1.73 -13.04
CA LYS A 74 24.78 3.08 -13.54
C LYS A 74 23.96 4.13 -12.78
N ARG A 75 22.67 3.90 -12.59
CA ARG A 75 21.80 4.80 -11.83
C ARG A 75 22.24 4.93 -10.37
N GLN A 76 22.48 3.81 -9.67
CA GLN A 76 22.96 3.81 -8.28
C GLN A 76 24.26 4.62 -8.12
N SER A 77 25.17 4.52 -9.09
CA SER A 77 26.42 5.28 -9.09
C SER A 77 26.19 6.79 -9.24
N GLU A 78 25.24 7.17 -10.09
CA GLU A 78 24.83 8.56 -10.27
C GLU A 78 24.12 9.10 -9.03
N SER A 79 23.18 8.35 -8.45
CA SER A 79 22.53 8.67 -7.18
C SER A 79 23.56 8.90 -6.07
N LYS A 80 24.54 8.00 -5.94
CA LYS A 80 25.65 8.15 -4.98
C LYS A 80 26.41 9.45 -5.22
N ARG A 81 26.78 9.77 -6.45
CA ARG A 81 27.51 11.00 -6.80
C ARG A 81 26.71 12.25 -6.41
N CYS A 82 25.43 12.30 -6.78
CA CYS A 82 24.53 13.41 -6.47
C CYS A 82 24.32 13.59 -4.96
N LEU A 83 24.14 12.49 -4.21
CA LEU A 83 24.02 12.53 -2.75
C LEU A 83 25.29 13.05 -2.09
N LEU A 84 26.47 12.60 -2.51
CA LEU A 84 27.75 13.09 -1.98
C LEU A 84 27.94 14.59 -2.22
N GLU A 85 27.57 15.08 -3.40
CA GLU A 85 27.60 16.50 -3.73
C GLU A 85 26.64 17.32 -2.85
N MET A 86 25.39 16.86 -2.72
CA MET A 86 24.38 17.48 -1.87
C MET A 86 24.83 17.53 -0.40
N ILE A 87 25.37 16.43 0.14
CA ILE A 87 25.85 16.36 1.53
C ILE A 87 26.95 17.40 1.78
N LYS A 88 27.89 17.56 0.83
CA LYS A 88 28.95 18.57 0.92
C LYS A 88 28.39 19.98 0.92
N LEU A 89 27.42 20.27 0.05
CA LEU A 89 26.77 21.58 0.00
C LEU A 89 26.05 21.92 1.31
N ILE A 90 25.38 20.94 1.93
CA ILE A 90 24.74 21.13 3.24
C ILE A 90 25.78 21.35 4.32
N ALA A 91 26.82 20.51 4.37
CA ALA A 91 27.90 20.60 5.34
C ALA A 91 28.65 21.95 5.27
N ASP A 92 28.82 22.51 4.08
CA ASP A 92 29.41 23.83 3.86
C ASP A 92 28.45 24.99 4.16
N GLY A 93 27.21 24.73 4.55
CA GLY A 93 26.17 25.76 4.76
C GLY A 93 25.67 26.42 3.47
N LYS A 94 25.97 25.83 2.29
CA LYS A 94 25.56 26.34 0.97
C LYS A 94 24.17 25.88 0.54
N ALA A 95 23.63 24.87 1.21
CA ALA A 95 22.28 24.35 0.98
C ALA A 95 21.59 24.01 2.31
N GLN A 96 20.27 24.14 2.37
CA GLN A 96 19.49 23.74 3.53
C GLN A 96 19.03 22.29 3.39
N ALA A 97 19.34 21.44 4.37
CA ALA A 97 18.99 20.00 4.36
C ALA A 97 17.49 19.76 4.11
N ARG A 98 16.62 20.51 4.81
CA ARG A 98 15.15 20.39 4.71
C ARG A 98 14.57 20.76 3.34
N THR A 99 15.34 21.42 2.48
CA THR A 99 14.95 21.70 1.09
C THR A 99 15.64 20.74 0.13
N ALA A 100 16.93 20.50 0.32
CA ALA A 100 17.73 19.68 -0.58
C ALA A 100 17.32 18.20 -0.56
N ILE A 101 17.05 17.63 0.62
CA ILE A 101 16.66 16.22 0.76
C ILE A 101 15.33 15.92 0.07
N PRO A 102 14.25 16.71 0.25
CA PRO A 102 13.02 16.51 -0.49
C PRO A 102 13.20 16.59 -2.02
N LEU A 103 13.98 17.54 -2.52
CA LEU A 103 14.24 17.65 -3.96
C LEU A 103 15.02 16.44 -4.49
N ALA A 104 16.02 15.97 -3.75
CA ALA A 104 16.75 14.75 -4.09
C ALA A 104 15.82 13.53 -4.11
N PHE A 105 14.94 13.38 -3.11
CA PHE A 105 13.93 12.33 -3.08
C PHE A 105 13.03 12.37 -4.33
N MET A 106 12.51 13.55 -4.69
CA MET A 106 11.66 13.74 -5.87
C MET A 106 12.37 13.30 -7.17
N ASN A 107 13.62 13.71 -7.36
CA ASN A 107 14.43 13.27 -8.50
C ASN A 107 14.62 11.75 -8.51
N GLU A 108 14.88 11.16 -7.35
CA GLU A 108 15.11 9.73 -7.21
C GLU A 108 13.86 8.91 -7.51
N ILE A 109 12.66 9.42 -7.27
CA ILE A 109 11.41 8.75 -7.66
C ILE A 109 10.98 9.08 -9.10
N GLY A 110 11.81 9.75 -9.89
CA GLY A 110 11.54 10.05 -11.30
C GLY A 110 10.71 11.32 -11.55
N VAL A 111 10.55 12.19 -10.54
CA VAL A 111 9.82 13.46 -10.66
C VAL A 111 10.81 14.62 -10.73
N GLY A 112 11.19 15.02 -11.95
CA GLY A 112 12.23 16.02 -12.17
C GLY A 112 11.85 17.48 -11.87
N SER A 113 10.57 17.83 -11.96
CA SER A 113 10.09 19.20 -11.66
C SER A 113 8.64 19.14 -11.17
N PRO A 114 8.40 18.91 -9.87
CA PRO A 114 7.05 18.80 -9.35
C PRO A 114 6.33 20.16 -9.42
N SER A 115 5.03 20.13 -9.68
CA SER A 115 4.15 21.31 -9.64
C SER A 115 3.74 21.72 -8.22
N TYR A 116 4.31 21.04 -7.22
CA TYR A 116 4.03 21.19 -5.80
C TYR A 116 5.32 21.08 -5.00
N GLU A 117 5.34 21.69 -3.83
CA GLU A 117 6.49 21.65 -2.93
C GLU A 117 6.45 20.39 -2.06
N PRO A 118 7.48 19.51 -2.11
CA PRO A 118 7.59 18.37 -1.20
C PRO A 118 8.01 18.85 0.20
N LEU A 119 7.36 18.32 1.24
CA LEU A 119 7.65 18.71 2.63
C LEU A 119 8.62 17.70 3.26
N PHE A 120 9.62 18.20 3.98
CA PHE A 120 10.62 17.35 4.64
C PHE A 120 10.01 16.24 5.50
N GLN A 121 8.98 16.54 6.29
CA GLN A 121 8.32 15.55 7.15
C GLN A 121 7.59 14.47 6.35
N GLY A 122 6.89 14.82 5.27
CA GLY A 122 6.26 13.83 4.38
C GLY A 122 7.30 12.93 3.70
N VAL A 123 8.41 13.52 3.24
CA VAL A 123 9.53 12.76 2.65
C VAL A 123 10.21 11.85 3.68
N LEU A 124 10.43 12.32 4.91
CA LEU A 124 10.99 11.48 5.98
C LEU A 124 10.08 10.27 6.27
N ARG A 125 8.76 10.48 6.38
CA ARG A 125 7.79 9.39 6.56
C ARG A 125 7.79 8.41 5.38
N ALA A 126 7.90 8.91 4.16
CA ALA A 126 8.03 8.09 2.97
C ALA A 126 9.33 7.26 2.98
N LEU A 127 10.44 7.84 3.44
CA LEU A 127 11.72 7.17 3.58
C LEU A 127 11.69 6.09 4.67
N GLU A 128 11.10 6.37 5.84
CA GLU A 128 10.92 5.39 6.93
C GLU A 128 10.07 4.18 6.48
N ASN A 129 9.14 4.40 5.56
CA ASN A 129 8.31 3.35 4.96
C ASN A 129 8.90 2.73 3.69
N GLU A 130 10.15 3.06 3.34
CA GLU A 130 10.88 2.55 2.17
C GLU A 130 10.20 2.81 0.82
N LEU A 131 9.64 4.01 0.64
CA LEU A 131 8.80 4.30 -0.53
C LEU A 131 9.54 4.79 -1.78
N VAL A 132 10.88 4.89 -1.78
CA VAL A 132 11.61 5.32 -3.00
C VAL A 132 11.30 4.39 -4.18
N LEU A 133 11.40 3.06 -4.00
CA LEU A 133 11.18 2.12 -5.11
C LEU A 133 9.71 1.99 -5.51
N PRO A 134 8.74 1.84 -4.58
CA PRO A 134 7.32 1.89 -4.93
C PRO A 134 6.93 3.15 -5.70
N LEU A 135 7.31 4.34 -5.23
CA LEU A 135 6.98 5.59 -5.92
C LEU A 135 7.71 5.74 -7.24
N ARG A 136 8.97 5.30 -7.35
CA ARG A 136 9.72 5.30 -8.61
C ARG A 136 9.04 4.41 -9.65
N ALA A 137 8.66 3.20 -9.27
CA ALA A 137 7.93 2.29 -10.16
C ALA A 137 6.62 2.90 -10.65
N LEU A 138 5.87 3.58 -9.77
CA LEU A 138 4.65 4.26 -10.16
C LEU A 138 4.90 5.40 -11.15
N ASN A 139 5.88 6.26 -10.87
CA ASN A 139 6.16 7.45 -11.67
C ASN A 139 6.79 7.11 -13.02
N GLU A 140 7.72 6.15 -13.07
CA GLU A 140 8.43 5.74 -14.29
C GLU A 140 7.68 4.68 -15.10
N GLY A 141 6.82 3.89 -14.46
CA GLY A 141 6.12 2.75 -15.05
C GLY A 141 4.75 3.05 -15.65
N GLN A 142 4.31 4.32 -15.70
CA GLN A 142 2.94 4.69 -16.11
C GLN A 142 2.57 4.17 -17.51
N GLU A 143 3.53 4.12 -18.44
CA GLU A 143 3.33 3.57 -19.78
C GLU A 143 2.83 2.11 -19.73
N SER A 144 3.39 1.30 -18.83
CA SER A 144 3.02 -0.11 -18.62
C SER A 144 1.65 -0.28 -17.97
N MET A 145 1.09 0.77 -17.36
CA MET A 145 -0.22 0.72 -16.69
C MET A 145 -1.40 1.02 -17.64
N THR A 146 -1.14 1.38 -18.90
CA THR A 146 -2.16 1.76 -19.88
C THR A 146 -2.92 0.57 -20.48
N ARG A 147 -2.70 -0.63 -19.94
CA ARG A 147 -3.40 -1.86 -20.31
C ARG A 147 -3.62 -2.71 -19.07
N THR A 148 -4.75 -3.40 -19.02
CA THR A 148 -5.02 -4.41 -18.00
C THR A 148 -4.21 -5.67 -18.25
N PHE A 149 -4.19 -6.60 -17.29
CA PHE A 149 -3.58 -7.92 -17.45
C PHE A 149 -4.09 -8.65 -18.70
N ASN A 150 -5.39 -8.55 -18.96
CA ASN A 150 -6.03 -9.15 -20.15
C ASN A 150 -5.92 -8.27 -21.42
N GLY A 151 -5.10 -7.22 -21.41
CA GLY A 151 -4.82 -6.36 -22.55
C GLY A 151 -5.89 -5.30 -22.87
N GLN A 152 -6.89 -5.11 -21.99
CA GLN A 152 -7.88 -4.05 -22.19
C GLN A 152 -7.23 -2.68 -22.02
N PRO A 153 -7.51 -1.70 -22.90
CA PRO A 153 -6.92 -0.38 -22.78
C PRO A 153 -7.39 0.34 -21.52
N VAL A 154 -6.45 0.99 -20.82
CA VAL A 154 -6.69 1.87 -19.68
C VAL A 154 -6.26 3.28 -20.10
N PRO A 155 -7.11 4.31 -19.94
CA PRO A 155 -6.74 5.67 -20.35
C PRO A 155 -5.52 6.20 -19.58
N ALA A 156 -4.56 6.79 -20.31
CA ALA A 156 -3.30 7.27 -19.74
C ALA A 156 -3.48 8.48 -18.81
N ASP A 157 -4.28 9.49 -19.19
CA ASP A 157 -4.39 10.71 -18.38
C ASP A 157 -4.95 10.47 -16.97
N PRO A 158 -5.98 9.62 -16.76
CA PRO A 158 -6.41 9.22 -15.42
C PRO A 158 -5.31 8.54 -14.61
N ILE A 159 -4.47 7.69 -15.22
CA ILE A 159 -3.34 7.04 -14.53
C ILE A 159 -2.35 8.11 -14.07
N ALA A 160 -1.94 9.00 -14.98
CA ALA A 160 -0.98 10.05 -14.68
C ALA A 160 -1.47 10.97 -13.57
N ARG A 161 -2.77 11.32 -13.57
CA ARG A 161 -3.39 12.08 -12.47
C ARG A 161 -3.34 11.32 -11.14
N ALA A 162 -3.74 10.05 -11.14
CA ALA A 162 -3.73 9.23 -9.93
C ALA A 162 -2.31 9.10 -9.34
N VAL A 163 -1.30 8.80 -10.18
CA VAL A 163 0.11 8.70 -9.75
C VAL A 163 0.64 10.04 -9.24
N SER A 164 0.32 11.15 -9.91
CA SER A 164 0.68 12.51 -9.46
C SER A 164 0.04 12.83 -8.11
N ASP A 165 -1.25 12.54 -7.92
CA ASP A 165 -1.96 12.82 -6.67
C ASP A 165 -1.42 11.95 -5.52
N ILE A 166 -1.19 10.65 -5.74
CA ILE A 166 -0.53 9.78 -4.76
C ILE A 166 0.82 10.39 -4.36
N THR A 167 1.68 10.67 -5.34
CA THR A 167 3.04 11.16 -5.09
C THR A 167 3.01 12.46 -4.31
N LYS A 168 2.16 13.41 -4.71
CA LYS A 168 1.97 14.69 -4.03
C LYS A 168 1.59 14.50 -2.57
N ASN A 169 0.53 13.75 -2.29
CA ASN A 169 0.00 13.67 -0.94
C ASN A 169 0.92 12.83 -0.02
N VAL A 170 1.69 11.88 -0.56
CA VAL A 170 2.74 11.19 0.22
C VAL A 170 3.83 12.17 0.64
N VAL A 171 4.42 12.94 -0.29
CA VAL A 171 5.52 13.85 0.06
C VAL A 171 5.07 15.10 0.82
N GLN A 172 3.77 15.38 0.87
CA GLN A 172 3.17 16.42 1.70
C GLN A 172 2.66 15.89 3.05
N GLY A 173 2.70 14.57 3.29
CA GLY A 173 2.22 13.97 4.54
C GLY A 173 0.71 14.05 4.73
N THR A 174 -0.06 14.08 3.64
CA THR A 174 -1.54 14.22 3.62
C THR A 174 -2.22 13.05 2.91
N TYR A 175 -1.49 11.96 2.69
CA TYR A 175 -1.92 10.82 1.88
C TYR A 175 -3.24 10.20 2.38
N LYS A 176 -3.32 9.89 3.67
CA LYS A 176 -4.54 9.37 4.29
C LYS A 176 -5.71 10.31 4.10
N GLU A 177 -5.55 11.58 4.47
CA GLU A 177 -6.61 12.59 4.38
C GLU A 177 -7.13 12.69 2.94
N TRP A 178 -6.22 12.70 1.95
CA TRP A 178 -6.59 12.73 0.55
C TRP A 178 -7.42 11.53 0.12
N ARG A 179 -7.04 10.29 0.52
CA ARG A 179 -7.78 9.07 0.15
C ARG A 179 -9.24 9.16 0.55
N TYR A 180 -9.53 9.63 1.75
CA TYR A 180 -10.89 9.69 2.28
C TYR A 180 -11.64 10.97 1.88
N ASN A 181 -10.97 12.10 1.63
CA ASN A 181 -11.63 13.40 1.41
C ASN A 181 -11.72 13.85 -0.06
N ASN A 182 -11.03 13.19 -0.99
CA ASN A 182 -11.18 13.54 -2.40
C ASN A 182 -12.61 13.23 -2.92
N PRO A 183 -13.09 13.89 -3.99
CA PRO A 183 -14.47 13.73 -4.47
C PRO A 183 -14.87 12.29 -4.80
N VAL A 184 -13.95 11.50 -5.37
CA VAL A 184 -14.21 10.09 -5.71
C VAL A 184 -14.28 9.25 -4.43
N GLY A 185 -13.36 9.45 -3.49
CA GLY A 185 -13.36 8.80 -2.18
C GLY A 185 -14.65 9.07 -1.40
N GLN A 186 -15.09 10.32 -1.33
CA GLN A 186 -16.36 10.69 -0.68
C GLN A 186 -17.56 10.03 -1.36
N GLN A 187 -17.59 9.98 -2.69
CA GLN A 187 -18.62 9.25 -3.42
C GLN A 187 -18.55 7.74 -3.14
N GLN A 188 -17.34 7.16 -3.02
CA GLN A 188 -17.16 5.77 -2.65
C GLN A 188 -17.68 5.46 -1.25
N LEU A 189 -17.67 6.40 -0.31
CA LEU A 189 -18.14 6.20 1.07
C LEU A 189 -19.60 6.61 1.32
N LYS A 190 -20.28 7.21 0.32
CA LYS A 190 -21.69 7.63 0.39
C LYS A 190 -22.60 6.59 1.04
N GLY A 191 -23.48 7.02 1.95
CA GLY A 191 -24.41 6.13 2.66
C GLY A 191 -23.85 5.54 3.96
N LEU A 192 -22.59 5.81 4.29
CA LEU A 192 -22.11 5.73 5.67
C LEU A 192 -22.44 7.02 6.45
N SER A 193 -22.54 6.89 7.77
CA SER A 193 -22.49 8.04 8.68
C SER A 193 -21.05 8.53 8.89
N ASP A 194 -20.89 9.77 9.37
CA ASP A 194 -19.57 10.33 9.69
C ASP A 194 -18.82 9.47 10.72
N GLN A 195 -19.54 8.92 11.70
CA GLN A 195 -18.96 7.99 12.68
C GLN A 195 -18.45 6.71 12.02
N GLN A 196 -19.19 6.14 11.08
CA GLN A 196 -18.75 4.95 10.34
C GLN A 196 -17.54 5.25 9.45
N ILE A 197 -17.49 6.43 8.82
CA ILE A 197 -16.33 6.87 8.03
C ILE A 197 -15.10 7.03 8.93
N ALA A 198 -15.25 7.67 10.09
CA ALA A 198 -14.17 7.84 11.06
C ALA A 198 -13.62 6.49 11.53
N LEU A 199 -14.51 5.56 11.92
CA LEU A 199 -14.13 4.20 12.32
C LEU A 199 -13.49 3.41 11.17
N TRP A 200 -13.99 3.57 9.94
CA TRP A 200 -13.38 2.95 8.76
C TRP A 200 -11.97 3.48 8.55
N ALA A 201 -11.75 4.79 8.57
CA ALA A 201 -10.45 5.43 8.34
C ALA A 201 -9.44 5.21 9.48
N GLU A 202 -9.90 4.98 10.71
CA GLU A 202 -9.05 4.66 11.86
C GLU A 202 -8.30 3.34 11.65
N SER A 203 -7.01 3.28 11.96
CA SER A 203 -6.24 2.03 11.92
C SER A 203 -6.55 1.19 13.15
N SER A 204 -6.92 -0.08 12.98
CA SER A 204 -7.06 -1.04 14.08
C SER A 204 -5.87 -1.99 14.17
N SER A 205 -5.57 -2.47 15.39
CA SER A 205 -4.57 -3.50 15.64
C SER A 205 -5.04 -4.41 16.77
N LEU A 206 -4.87 -5.72 16.61
CA LEU A 206 -5.19 -6.74 17.62
C LEU A 206 -4.03 -7.71 17.80
N GLN A 207 -3.80 -8.13 19.04
CA GLN A 207 -2.82 -9.18 19.39
C GLN A 207 -3.57 -10.43 19.84
N GLN A 208 -3.29 -11.58 19.22
CA GLN A 208 -3.89 -12.88 19.52
C GLN A 208 -2.80 -13.94 19.64
N GLY A 209 -2.37 -14.21 20.88
CA GLY A 209 -1.19 -15.03 21.13
C GLY A 209 0.05 -14.40 20.49
N ALA A 210 0.75 -15.14 19.64
CA ALA A 210 1.90 -14.65 18.88
C ALA A 210 1.52 -13.81 17.65
N VAL A 211 0.29 -13.91 17.15
CA VAL A 211 -0.12 -13.27 15.90
C VAL A 211 -0.66 -11.87 16.17
N ARG A 212 -0.13 -10.87 15.47
CA ARG A 212 -0.66 -9.50 15.45
C ARG A 212 -1.35 -9.24 14.11
N THR A 213 -2.58 -8.75 14.14
CA THR A 213 -3.28 -8.25 12.94
C THR A 213 -3.42 -6.73 13.00
N HIS A 214 -3.17 -6.01 11.91
CA HIS A 214 -3.29 -4.55 11.89
C HIS A 214 -3.60 -3.97 10.50
N GLU A 215 -4.27 -2.82 10.43
CA GLU A 215 -4.60 -2.09 9.19
C GLU A 215 -3.51 -1.06 8.83
N ASP A 216 -2.24 -1.45 8.95
CA ASP A 216 -1.08 -0.57 8.81
C ASP A 216 -0.99 0.56 9.88
N GLN A 217 -0.08 1.51 9.72
CA GLN A 217 0.04 2.71 10.56
C GLN A 217 -0.99 3.78 10.18
N ASN A 218 -1.05 4.83 11.01
CA ASN A 218 -2.00 5.93 10.82
C ASN A 218 -1.84 6.69 9.50
N ASP A 219 -0.69 6.62 8.83
CA ASP A 219 -0.44 7.27 7.55
C ASP A 219 -0.74 6.39 6.32
N GLU A 220 -1.04 5.10 6.53
CA GLU A 220 -1.37 4.11 5.50
C GLU A 220 -0.28 3.91 4.42
N LEU A 221 0.98 4.24 4.72
CA LEU A 221 2.10 4.16 3.78
C LEU A 221 2.60 2.72 3.55
N GLY A 222 2.34 1.80 4.46
CA GLY A 222 2.59 0.37 4.29
C GLY A 222 1.69 -0.29 3.23
N LEU A 223 0.62 0.36 2.78
CA LEU A 223 -0.22 -0.13 1.68
C LEU A 223 0.57 -0.36 0.37
N PHE A 224 1.63 0.43 0.13
CA PHE A 224 2.50 0.28 -1.04
C PHE A 224 3.21 -1.07 -1.06
N TRP A 225 3.52 -1.61 0.11
CA TRP A 225 4.20 -2.90 0.26
C TRP A 225 3.23 -4.07 0.37
N ALA A 226 1.95 -3.83 0.67
CA ALA A 226 0.97 -4.88 0.83
C ALA A 226 0.83 -5.72 -0.46
N THR A 227 0.96 -5.12 -1.64
CA THR A 227 0.86 -5.87 -2.90
C THR A 227 2.03 -6.83 -3.15
N LYS A 228 3.15 -6.68 -2.43
CA LYS A 228 4.28 -7.61 -2.46
C LYS A 228 4.10 -8.84 -1.55
N ILE A 229 2.95 -8.97 -0.89
CA ILE A 229 2.61 -10.16 -0.10
C ILE A 229 1.64 -11.01 -0.91
N GLY A 230 1.82 -12.33 -1.01
CA GLY A 230 0.82 -13.22 -1.61
C GLY A 230 0.80 -13.39 -3.13
N GLY A 231 1.83 -12.98 -3.86
CA GLY A 231 1.94 -13.27 -5.30
C GLY A 231 3.12 -12.57 -5.98
N PRO A 232 4.01 -13.22 -6.76
CA PRO A 232 4.90 -12.49 -7.66
C PRO A 232 4.09 -11.80 -8.77
N SER A 233 2.84 -12.17 -9.00
CA SER A 233 2.02 -11.62 -10.07
C SER A 233 1.59 -10.16 -9.85
N HIS A 234 1.49 -9.66 -8.62
CA HIS A 234 0.72 -8.42 -8.35
C HIS A 234 1.51 -7.30 -7.67
N GLY A 235 2.84 -7.29 -7.79
CA GLY A 235 3.68 -6.23 -7.26
C GLY A 235 3.49 -4.87 -7.95
N PHE A 236 3.79 -3.79 -7.23
CA PHE A 236 3.75 -2.41 -7.74
C PHE A 236 4.58 -2.16 -9.01
N ASP A 237 5.59 -3.00 -9.26
CA ASP A 237 6.49 -2.93 -10.41
C ASP A 237 6.32 -4.10 -11.38
N ILE A 238 5.22 -4.85 -11.26
CA ILE A 238 4.87 -5.95 -12.18
C ILE A 238 3.58 -5.56 -12.89
N GLU A 239 2.51 -5.36 -12.13
CA GLU A 239 1.21 -4.88 -12.61
C GLU A 239 0.84 -3.62 -11.83
N GLY A 240 1.58 -2.54 -12.08
CA GLY A 240 1.44 -1.30 -11.30
C GLY A 240 0.01 -0.74 -11.25
N GLN A 241 -0.80 -0.99 -12.28
CA GLN A 241 -2.21 -0.61 -12.30
C GLN A 241 -3.04 -1.35 -11.24
N CYS A 242 -2.70 -2.60 -10.90
CA CYS A 242 -3.40 -3.39 -9.88
C CYS A 242 -3.18 -2.85 -8.46
N LEU A 243 -2.11 -2.07 -8.23
CA LEU A 243 -1.86 -1.38 -6.96
C LEU A 243 -2.70 -0.11 -6.81
N LEU A 244 -2.99 0.62 -7.89
CA LEU A 244 -3.70 1.90 -7.83
C LEU A 244 -5.05 1.84 -7.10
N PRO A 245 -5.90 0.82 -7.25
CA PRO A 245 -7.13 0.69 -6.47
C PRO A 245 -6.86 0.65 -4.96
N LEU A 246 -5.82 -0.05 -4.52
CA LEU A 246 -5.47 -0.12 -3.11
C LEU A 246 -5.02 1.25 -2.59
N LEU A 247 -4.24 1.99 -3.39
CA LEU A 247 -3.73 3.30 -2.97
C LEU A 247 -4.78 4.41 -3.06
N CYS A 248 -5.62 4.41 -4.08
CA CYS A 248 -6.52 5.53 -4.37
C CYS A 248 -7.92 5.37 -3.76
N ASN A 249 -8.42 4.14 -3.61
CA ASN A 249 -9.82 3.94 -3.22
C ASN A 249 -9.98 4.07 -1.71
N ALA A 250 -10.85 4.99 -1.28
CA ALA A 250 -11.24 5.16 0.12
C ALA A 250 -11.86 3.91 0.72
N ARG A 251 -12.46 3.05 -0.12
CA ARG A 251 -13.10 1.81 0.32
C ARG A 251 -12.16 0.62 0.49
N HIS A 252 -10.85 0.76 0.23
CA HIS A 252 -9.89 -0.34 0.30
C HIS A 252 -8.93 -0.19 1.47
N LYS A 253 -8.72 -1.30 2.18
CA LYS A 253 -7.69 -1.50 3.19
C LYS A 253 -7.08 -2.89 3.03
N VAL A 254 -6.08 -3.17 3.85
CA VAL A 254 -5.55 -4.52 4.06
C VAL A 254 -5.45 -4.78 5.55
N ILE A 255 -5.74 -6.01 5.96
CA ILE A 255 -5.35 -6.52 7.27
C ILE A 255 -4.01 -7.21 7.08
N LEU A 256 -2.97 -6.67 7.70
CA LEU A 256 -1.62 -7.19 7.72
C LEU A 256 -1.45 -8.12 8.91
N VAL A 257 -0.67 -9.19 8.73
CA VAL A 257 -0.39 -10.20 9.74
C VAL A 257 1.11 -10.18 10.05
N THR A 258 1.47 -9.85 11.29
CA THR A 258 2.85 -9.86 11.78
C THR A 258 3.01 -10.97 12.82
N THR A 259 4.13 -11.70 12.77
CA THR A 259 4.46 -12.78 13.72
C THR A 259 5.90 -12.61 14.22
N PRO A 260 6.28 -13.21 15.36
CA PRO A 260 7.62 -13.05 15.93
C PRO A 260 8.73 -13.60 15.02
N GLU A 261 8.41 -14.60 14.19
CA GLU A 261 9.34 -15.16 13.21
C GLU A 261 9.63 -14.19 12.05
N TRP A 262 8.74 -13.20 11.85
CA TRP A 262 8.81 -12.17 10.81
C TRP A 262 8.63 -10.78 11.44
N PRO A 263 9.59 -10.31 12.27
CA PRO A 263 9.38 -9.14 13.11
C PRO A 263 9.55 -7.80 12.37
N HIS A 264 10.13 -7.82 11.16
CA HIS A 264 10.52 -6.60 10.44
C HIS A 264 9.48 -6.13 9.42
N HIS A 265 8.56 -6.98 9.01
CA HIS A 265 7.47 -6.69 8.10
C HIS A 265 6.35 -7.73 8.23
N PRO A 266 5.13 -7.44 7.76
CA PRO A 266 4.05 -8.40 7.81
C PRO A 266 4.36 -9.66 6.98
N ALA A 267 4.15 -10.83 7.58
CA ALA A 267 4.26 -12.14 6.93
C ALA A 267 3.02 -12.50 6.10
N GLY A 268 1.91 -11.79 6.28
CA GLY A 268 0.67 -12.09 5.58
C GLY A 268 -0.20 -10.86 5.39
N ARG A 269 -1.16 -10.98 4.48
CA ARG A 269 -2.16 -9.95 4.23
C ARG A 269 -3.51 -10.55 3.90
N CYS A 270 -4.54 -9.73 4.04
CA CYS A 270 -5.86 -9.98 3.52
C CYS A 270 -6.46 -8.66 3.05
N HIS A 271 -7.00 -8.61 1.82
CA HIS A 271 -7.71 -7.41 1.38
C HIS A 271 -9.00 -7.24 2.15
N PHE A 272 -9.24 -6.01 2.60
CA PHE A 272 -10.37 -5.64 3.41
C PHE A 272 -11.09 -4.47 2.76
N ARG A 273 -12.31 -4.69 2.30
CA ARG A 273 -13.05 -3.73 1.48
C ARG A 273 -14.34 -3.32 2.15
N LEU A 274 -14.74 -2.08 1.94
CA LEU A 274 -16.08 -1.58 2.24
C LEU A 274 -16.91 -1.56 0.96
N LEU A 275 -18.01 -2.30 0.92
CA LEU A 275 -18.87 -2.49 -0.25
C LEU A 275 -20.34 -2.30 0.11
N TRP A 276 -21.24 -2.37 -0.88
CA TRP A 276 -22.68 -2.23 -0.67
C TRP A 276 -23.43 -3.40 -1.31
N THR A 277 -24.46 -3.89 -0.64
CA THR A 277 -25.41 -4.86 -1.21
C THR A 277 -26.22 -4.23 -2.33
N ALA A 278 -26.48 -4.95 -3.42
CA ALA A 278 -27.28 -4.43 -4.52
C ALA A 278 -28.80 -4.46 -4.24
N SER A 279 -29.25 -5.40 -3.40
CA SER A 279 -30.68 -5.55 -3.04
C SER A 279 -31.17 -4.41 -2.14
N SER A 280 -30.39 -4.07 -1.13
CA SER A 280 -30.79 -3.17 -0.04
C SER A 280 -29.91 -1.92 0.08
N ASN A 281 -28.86 -1.79 -0.74
CA ASN A 281 -27.90 -0.70 -0.70
C ASN A 281 -27.32 -0.46 0.70
N LYS A 282 -27.09 -1.55 1.45
CA LYS A 282 -26.54 -1.53 2.81
C LYS A 282 -25.03 -1.70 2.75
N PRO A 283 -24.26 -0.91 3.53
CA PRO A 283 -22.82 -1.07 3.61
C PRO A 283 -22.45 -2.40 4.28
N LEU A 284 -21.35 -3.00 3.84
CA LEU A 284 -20.76 -4.20 4.41
C LEU A 284 -19.24 -4.16 4.29
N LEU A 285 -18.59 -4.86 5.20
CA LEU A 285 -17.17 -5.19 5.12
C LEU A 285 -17.02 -6.51 4.38
N TRP A 286 -16.07 -6.58 3.48
CA TRP A 286 -15.77 -7.74 2.66
C TRP A 286 -14.32 -8.14 2.88
N LEU A 287 -14.12 -9.41 3.21
CA LEU A 287 -12.81 -9.99 3.42
C LEU A 287 -12.49 -10.95 2.26
N GLU A 288 -11.35 -10.74 1.61
CA GLU A 288 -10.84 -11.68 0.61
C GLU A 288 -10.07 -12.85 1.26
N THR A 289 -9.36 -13.63 0.44
CA THR A 289 -8.47 -14.69 0.95
C THR A 289 -7.28 -14.11 1.71
N ILE A 290 -6.83 -14.86 2.72
CA ILE A 290 -5.63 -14.55 3.49
C ILE A 290 -4.43 -15.16 2.78
N ASN A 291 -3.47 -14.33 2.39
CA ASN A 291 -2.26 -14.75 1.69
C ASN A 291 -1.02 -14.56 2.58
N SER A 292 -0.07 -15.47 2.49
CA SER A 292 1.26 -15.33 3.09
C SER A 292 2.27 -14.74 2.11
N ASP A 293 3.31 -14.11 2.64
CA ASP A 293 4.54 -13.84 1.90
C ASP A 293 5.19 -15.20 1.51
N PHE A 294 5.72 -15.34 0.30
CA PHE A 294 6.29 -16.61 -0.16
C PHE A 294 7.50 -17.06 0.64
N ARG A 295 8.24 -16.12 1.21
CA ARG A 295 9.39 -16.45 2.05
C ARG A 295 8.94 -16.84 3.46
N ALA A 296 7.73 -16.46 3.87
CA ALA A 296 7.15 -16.87 5.15
C ALA A 296 6.67 -18.32 5.07
N SER A 297 7.57 -19.26 5.41
CA SER A 297 7.23 -20.66 5.64
C SER A 297 6.50 -20.82 6.98
N VAL A 298 5.26 -20.31 7.06
CA VAL A 298 4.47 -20.21 8.29
C VAL A 298 3.15 -20.96 8.15
N ASP A 299 2.69 -21.58 9.24
CA ASP A 299 1.35 -22.15 9.30
C ASP A 299 0.32 -21.01 9.34
N THR A 300 -0.50 -20.90 8.29
CA THR A 300 -1.50 -19.84 8.16
C THR A 300 -2.83 -20.17 8.86
N ARG A 301 -3.01 -21.40 9.37
CA ARG A 301 -4.26 -21.79 10.06
C ARG A 301 -4.58 -20.88 11.27
N PRO A 302 -3.64 -20.51 12.14
CA PRO A 302 -3.91 -19.56 13.24
C PRO A 302 -4.28 -18.16 12.75
N TRP A 303 -3.88 -17.77 11.54
CA TRP A 303 -4.16 -16.44 11.00
C TRP A 303 -5.63 -16.26 10.65
N GLN A 304 -6.32 -17.32 10.22
CA GLN A 304 -7.75 -17.26 9.90
C GLN A 304 -8.55 -16.74 11.09
N GLN A 305 -8.33 -17.33 12.27
CA GLN A 305 -9.01 -16.88 13.49
C GLN A 305 -8.65 -15.43 13.84
N ALA A 306 -7.38 -15.06 13.68
CA ALA A 306 -6.92 -13.72 14.04
C ALA A 306 -7.48 -12.63 13.12
N VAL A 307 -7.40 -12.85 11.80
CA VAL A 307 -7.94 -11.93 10.79
C VAL A 307 -9.46 -11.82 10.90
N LEU A 308 -10.17 -12.94 11.11
CA LEU A 308 -11.63 -12.91 11.30
C LEU A 308 -12.02 -12.16 12.58
N THR A 309 -11.28 -12.34 13.67
CA THR A 309 -11.53 -11.59 14.92
C THR A 309 -11.34 -10.09 14.71
N HIS A 310 -10.33 -9.70 13.93
CA HIS A 310 -10.11 -8.32 13.51
C HIS A 310 -11.29 -7.78 12.71
N ALA A 311 -11.67 -8.46 11.64
CA ALA A 311 -12.75 -8.03 10.75
C ALA A 311 -14.10 -7.97 11.48
N VAL A 312 -14.42 -8.96 12.33
CA VAL A 312 -15.63 -8.97 13.19
C VAL A 312 -15.62 -7.78 14.14
N THR A 313 -14.49 -7.48 14.77
CA THR A 313 -14.39 -6.34 15.69
C THR A 313 -14.63 -5.02 14.97
N LYS A 314 -14.05 -4.85 13.77
CA LYS A 314 -14.32 -3.68 12.92
C LYS A 314 -15.80 -3.60 12.53
N ALA A 315 -16.41 -4.71 12.12
CA ALA A 315 -17.81 -4.81 11.71
C ALA A 315 -18.77 -4.43 12.84
N VAL A 316 -18.53 -4.93 14.06
CA VAL A 316 -19.31 -4.56 15.26
C VAL A 316 -19.18 -3.07 15.55
N ASN A 317 -17.96 -2.53 15.55
CA ASN A 317 -17.74 -1.12 15.87
C ASN A 317 -18.43 -0.19 14.85
N MET A 318 -18.35 -0.54 13.56
CA MET A 318 -19.01 0.20 12.48
C MET A 318 -20.52 -0.09 12.38
N ASN A 319 -21.04 -1.08 13.10
CA ASN A 319 -22.40 -1.58 12.99
C ASN A 319 -22.80 -1.91 11.54
N VAL A 320 -21.97 -2.70 10.85
CA VAL A 320 -22.17 -3.15 9.46
C VAL A 320 -21.95 -4.66 9.35
N MET A 321 -22.48 -5.27 8.29
CA MET A 321 -22.26 -6.71 8.04
C MET A 321 -20.79 -6.99 7.68
N LEU A 322 -20.36 -8.23 7.91
CA LEU A 322 -19.08 -8.75 7.39
C LEU A 322 -19.35 -9.95 6.50
N TRP A 323 -18.84 -9.92 5.27
CA TRP A 323 -18.92 -11.02 4.31
C TRP A 323 -17.55 -11.68 4.13
N VAL A 324 -17.54 -13.01 4.16
CA VAL A 324 -16.35 -13.85 4.02
C VAL A 324 -16.64 -15.03 3.09
N ASP A 325 -15.58 -15.71 2.65
CA ASP A 325 -15.70 -16.99 1.94
C ASP A 325 -16.44 -18.07 2.74
N ASN A 326 -17.20 -18.92 2.04
CA ASN A 326 -18.03 -19.94 2.69
C ASN A 326 -17.22 -20.95 3.52
N TYR A 327 -15.97 -21.22 3.14
CA TYR A 327 -15.11 -22.14 3.89
C TYR A 327 -14.73 -21.60 5.28
N MET A 328 -14.83 -20.29 5.51
CA MET A 328 -14.55 -19.66 6.80
C MET A 328 -15.72 -19.73 7.79
N ALA A 329 -16.88 -20.27 7.40
CA ALA A 329 -18.11 -20.23 8.19
C ALA A 329 -17.97 -20.84 9.60
N SER A 330 -17.27 -21.97 9.71
CA SER A 330 -17.06 -22.66 11.00
C SER A 330 -16.24 -21.81 11.98
N VAL A 331 -15.13 -21.23 11.49
CA VAL A 331 -14.26 -20.35 12.29
C VAL A 331 -14.97 -19.05 12.64
N LEU A 332 -15.72 -18.48 11.70
CA LEU A 332 -16.52 -17.28 11.96
C LEU A 332 -17.57 -17.54 13.05
N GLY A 333 -18.28 -18.68 12.99
CA GLY A 333 -19.28 -19.07 13.98
C GLY A 333 -18.71 -19.20 15.40
N SER A 334 -17.48 -19.70 15.57
CA SER A 334 -16.85 -19.79 16.88
C SER A 334 -16.41 -18.43 17.45
N ILE A 335 -16.09 -17.46 16.58
CA ILE A 335 -15.66 -16.11 16.98
C ILE A 335 -16.85 -15.23 17.41
N VAL A 336 -18.00 -15.37 16.76
CA VAL A 336 -19.11 -14.42 16.93
C VAL A 336 -20.17 -14.84 17.96
N ALA A 337 -19.95 -15.94 18.70
CA ALA A 337 -20.90 -16.44 19.69
C ALA A 337 -21.37 -15.31 20.65
N GLY A 338 -22.67 -14.97 20.59
CA GLY A 338 -23.27 -13.90 21.40
C GLY A 338 -23.10 -12.47 20.86
N ARG A 339 -22.45 -12.25 19.72
CA ARG A 339 -22.21 -10.94 19.09
C ARG A 339 -23.10 -10.65 17.88
N GLY A 340 -23.88 -11.64 17.43
CA GLY A 340 -24.75 -11.53 16.26
C GLY A 340 -25.05 -12.90 15.64
N GLU A 341 -25.49 -12.89 14.39
CA GLU A 341 -25.86 -14.09 13.64
C GLU A 341 -24.87 -14.38 12.50
N VAL A 342 -24.66 -15.66 12.19
CA VAL A 342 -23.96 -16.11 10.98
C VAL A 342 -24.93 -16.82 10.06
N ARG A 343 -25.07 -16.35 8.82
CA ARG A 343 -25.92 -16.99 7.81
C ARG A 343 -25.26 -17.02 6.44
N ARG A 344 -25.73 -17.92 5.59
CA ARG A 344 -25.39 -17.86 4.16
C ARG A 344 -26.30 -16.86 3.47
N VAL A 345 -25.72 -16.04 2.61
CA VAL A 345 -26.42 -15.00 1.84
C VAL A 345 -26.07 -15.12 0.37
N GLN A 346 -26.92 -14.58 -0.49
CA GLN A 346 -26.66 -14.52 -1.93
C GLN A 346 -27.13 -13.18 -2.50
N ASP A 347 -26.20 -12.29 -2.85
CA ASP A 347 -26.51 -11.00 -3.47
C ASP A 347 -25.44 -10.63 -4.50
N ARG A 348 -25.66 -9.50 -5.16
CA ARG A 348 -24.65 -8.75 -5.92
C ARG A 348 -24.12 -7.61 -5.06
N LEU A 349 -22.91 -7.17 -5.36
CA LEU A 349 -22.28 -6.03 -4.72
C LEU A 349 -22.22 -4.85 -5.67
N ILE A 350 -22.38 -3.65 -5.13
CA ILE A 350 -22.19 -2.40 -5.85
C ILE A 350 -20.73 -1.99 -5.73
N LEU A 351 -20.07 -1.87 -6.87
CA LEU A 351 -18.72 -1.35 -6.99
C LEU A 351 -18.85 0.08 -7.54
N ARG A 352 -18.61 1.08 -6.69
CA ARG A 352 -18.60 2.49 -7.11
C ARG A 352 -17.34 2.79 -7.94
N PRO A 353 -17.31 3.85 -8.75
CA PRO A 353 -16.15 4.20 -9.56
C PRO A 353 -14.83 4.16 -8.78
N SER A 354 -13.77 3.65 -9.39
CA SER A 354 -12.43 3.63 -8.83
C SER A 354 -11.76 4.99 -8.97
N ASN A 355 -11.07 5.44 -7.92
CA ASN A 355 -10.18 6.59 -7.95
C ASN A 355 -8.80 6.21 -8.55
N GLY A 356 -8.53 4.91 -8.71
CA GLY A 356 -7.32 4.34 -9.31
C GLY A 356 -7.49 3.90 -10.77
N VAL A 357 -8.53 4.38 -11.47
CA VAL A 357 -8.88 4.05 -12.88
C VAL A 357 -9.38 2.63 -13.10
N VAL A 358 -8.71 1.65 -12.52
CA VAL A 358 -9.06 0.23 -12.57
C VAL A 358 -9.69 -0.23 -11.26
N GLU A 359 -10.43 -1.33 -11.28
CA GLU A 359 -10.67 -2.19 -10.13
C GLU A 359 -9.81 -3.45 -10.31
N ALA A 360 -9.33 -4.03 -9.22
CA ALA A 360 -8.52 -5.24 -9.25
C ALA A 360 -8.97 -6.18 -8.12
N SER A 361 -9.48 -7.35 -8.46
CA SER A 361 -9.86 -8.42 -7.52
C SER A 361 -10.23 -9.69 -8.27
N ASP A 362 -9.62 -10.82 -7.90
CA ASP A 362 -10.05 -12.14 -8.35
C ASP A 362 -11.32 -12.65 -7.64
N TYR A 363 -11.78 -11.92 -6.62
CA TYR A 363 -12.83 -12.39 -5.70
C TYR A 363 -14.18 -11.71 -5.90
N LEU A 364 -14.26 -10.66 -6.74
CA LEU A 364 -15.49 -9.90 -7.01
C LEU A 364 -16.18 -10.31 -8.33
N GLY A 365 -15.62 -11.26 -9.07
CA GLY A 365 -16.18 -11.74 -10.34
C GLY A 365 -15.23 -12.64 -11.11
N HIS A 366 -15.37 -12.65 -12.44
CA HIS A 366 -14.51 -13.41 -13.36
C HIS A 366 -13.38 -12.54 -13.96
N LYS A 367 -13.33 -11.26 -13.60
CA LYS A 367 -12.32 -10.31 -14.06
C LYS A 367 -11.20 -10.27 -13.02
N HIS A 368 -9.95 -10.13 -13.48
CA HIS A 368 -8.80 -9.88 -12.61
C HIS A 368 -8.69 -8.37 -12.32
N ASP A 369 -8.44 -7.59 -13.38
CA ASP A 369 -8.43 -6.14 -13.40
C ASP A 369 -9.26 -5.59 -14.58
N TRP A 370 -9.89 -4.42 -14.40
CA TRP A 370 -10.66 -3.76 -15.44
C TRP A 370 -10.82 -2.26 -15.18
N PRO A 371 -10.92 -1.42 -16.22
CA PRO A 371 -11.26 -0.01 -16.04
C PRO A 371 -12.64 0.10 -15.38
N GLN A 372 -12.71 0.81 -14.25
CA GLN A 372 -13.91 0.91 -13.44
C GLN A 372 -14.26 2.39 -13.20
N MET A 373 -14.63 3.08 -14.28
CA MET A 373 -14.91 4.53 -14.26
C MET A 373 -16.37 4.86 -13.88
N THR A 374 -17.25 3.87 -13.88
CA THR A 374 -18.66 4.00 -13.53
C THR A 374 -19.03 3.02 -12.43
N GLU A 375 -20.20 3.22 -11.81
CA GLU A 375 -20.75 2.23 -10.90
C GLU A 375 -21.06 0.93 -11.65
N GLU A 376 -20.68 -0.20 -11.07
CA GLU A 376 -20.90 -1.54 -11.59
C GLU A 376 -21.54 -2.42 -10.53
N LYS A 377 -22.24 -3.47 -10.97
CA LYS A 377 -22.74 -4.53 -10.09
C LYS A 377 -21.97 -5.81 -10.39
N THR A 378 -21.52 -6.50 -9.34
CA THR A 378 -20.91 -7.83 -9.50
C THR A 378 -21.94 -8.84 -10.00
N PRO A 379 -21.49 -10.01 -10.51
CA PRO A 379 -22.33 -11.20 -10.53
C PRO A 379 -22.90 -11.52 -9.14
N SER A 380 -23.96 -12.33 -9.09
CA SER A 380 -24.47 -12.81 -7.80
C SER A 380 -23.46 -13.77 -7.17
N MET A 381 -23.21 -13.61 -5.87
CA MET A 381 -22.20 -14.36 -5.14
C MET A 381 -22.80 -14.94 -3.87
N GLN A 382 -22.50 -16.19 -3.58
CA GLN A 382 -22.88 -16.82 -2.33
C GLN A 382 -21.75 -16.65 -1.30
N ARG A 383 -22.07 -16.10 -0.13
CA ARG A 383 -21.09 -15.82 0.93
C ARG A 383 -21.64 -16.21 2.31
N THR A 384 -20.74 -16.31 3.27
CA THR A 384 -21.11 -16.34 4.69
C THR A 384 -21.09 -14.91 5.21
N ALA A 385 -22.21 -14.46 5.76
CA ALA A 385 -22.34 -13.16 6.39
C ALA A 385 -22.38 -13.29 7.91
N PHE A 386 -21.62 -12.45 8.60
CA PHE A 386 -21.85 -12.11 10.00
C PHE A 386 -22.68 -10.82 10.08
N MET A 387 -23.72 -10.85 10.89
CA MET A 387 -24.65 -9.74 11.13
C MET A 387 -24.54 -9.34 12.61
N PRO A 388 -23.91 -8.20 12.94
CA PRO A 388 -23.86 -7.73 14.32
C PRO A 388 -25.26 -7.53 14.90
N SER A 389 -25.41 -7.77 16.21
CA SER A 389 -26.65 -7.48 16.93
C SER A 389 -27.10 -6.03 16.72
N GLY A 390 -28.32 -5.83 16.21
CA GLY A 390 -28.88 -4.49 15.97
C GLY A 390 -28.70 -3.96 14.54
N VAL A 391 -28.05 -4.69 13.63
CA VAL A 391 -28.02 -4.36 12.21
C VAL A 391 -29.26 -4.92 11.50
N ASP A 392 -30.15 -4.04 11.05
CA ASP A 392 -31.23 -4.43 10.14
C ASP A 392 -30.66 -4.71 8.74
N CYS A 393 -30.74 -5.97 8.35
CA CYS A 393 -30.18 -6.46 7.11
C CYS A 393 -31.23 -6.67 6.02
N GLY A 394 -32.53 -6.56 6.32
CA GLY A 394 -33.60 -6.93 5.40
C GLY A 394 -33.51 -8.36 4.86
N ASP A 395 -34.23 -8.63 3.77
CA ASP A 395 -34.20 -9.89 3.02
C ASP A 395 -32.91 -9.94 2.17
N LEU A 396 -31.89 -10.66 2.65
CA LEU A 396 -30.63 -10.97 1.94
C LEU A 396 -30.51 -12.44 1.59
#